data_AF-A0A7Y3XSR3-F1
#
_entry.id   AF-A0A7Y3XSR3-F1
#
_cell.length_a   1.000
_cell.length_b   1.000
_cell.length_c   1.000
_cell.angle_alpha   90.00
_cell.angle_beta   90.00
_cell.angle_gamma   90.00
#
_symmetry.space_group_name_H-M   'P 1'
#
loop_
_entity.id
_entity.type
_entity.pdbx_description
1 polymer ?
#
loop_
_entity_poly.entity_id
_entity_poly.type
_entity_poly.pdbx_seq_one_letter_code
_entity_poly.pdbx_strand_id
1 'polypeptide(L)'
;MPHLHFAAPPIGPLLKHWRLLNRVKQLHAAQMFGVCQSTVSRWESGAQDAEPEQRARIEALLKAKLSSAADHALARLVSGSSQPVHLVCDLTHRLLACSPSREAEFSVPISDLLGVSLWPFATEEIASQEQRLAGIGWHDNQASPALEFTTGTNGSSLVPIQHSLCRWTRFTLSDGSTARLVETLAHI
;
A
#
# COMPACT_ATOMS: atom_id res chain seq x y z
N MET A 1 -14.43 -8.84 18.83
CA MET A 1 -13.37 -9.00 17.82
C MET A 1 -12.16 -8.26 18.33
N PRO A 2 -11.04 -8.91 18.69
CA PRO A 2 -9.84 -8.17 19.04
C PRO A 2 -9.37 -7.47 17.76
N HIS A 3 -9.32 -6.14 17.78
CA HIS A 3 -8.69 -5.37 16.72
C HIS A 3 -7.20 -5.70 16.79
N LEU A 4 -6.70 -6.50 15.84
CA LEU A 4 -5.27 -6.68 15.67
C LEU A 4 -4.69 -5.31 15.30
N HIS A 5 -4.06 -4.65 16.27
CA HIS A 5 -3.35 -3.39 16.06
C HIS A 5 -2.00 -3.72 15.41
N PHE A 6 -2.00 -3.90 14.10
CA PHE A 6 -0.76 -4.00 13.37
C PHE A 6 -0.12 -2.62 13.26
N ALA A 7 1.18 -2.52 13.57
CA ALA A 7 1.93 -1.27 13.51
C ALA A 7 1.85 -0.66 12.10
N ALA A 8 1.68 0.66 12.04
CA ALA A 8 1.62 1.38 10.78
C ALA A 8 2.98 1.29 10.05
N PRO A 9 2.99 1.23 8.69
CA PRO A 9 4.22 1.05 7.93
C PRO A 9 5.23 2.19 8.18
N PRO A 10 6.55 1.90 8.08
CA PRO A 10 7.59 2.91 8.26
C PRO A 10 7.56 3.92 7.13
N ILE A 11 7.26 5.18 7.45
CA ILE A 11 6.99 6.23 6.45
C ILE A 11 8.27 6.85 5.85
N GLY A 12 9.40 6.72 6.56
CA GLY A 12 10.69 7.29 6.19
C GLY A 12 11.26 6.78 4.85
N PRO A 13 11.42 5.45 4.67
CA PRO A 13 11.89 4.88 3.40
C PRO A 13 10.98 5.25 2.22
N LEU A 14 9.67 5.27 2.44
CA LEU A 14 8.68 5.67 1.43
C LEU A 14 8.82 7.15 1.04
N LEU A 15 9.04 8.03 2.01
CA LEU A 15 9.34 9.45 1.75
C LEU A 15 10.61 9.62 0.92
N LYS A 16 11.68 8.90 1.28
CA LYS A 16 12.94 8.91 0.52
C LYS A 16 12.73 8.49 -0.93
N HIS A 17 11.98 7.41 -1.16
CA HIS A 17 11.70 6.90 -2.49
C HIS A 17 10.94 7.93 -3.34
N TRP A 18 9.82 8.45 -2.84
CA TRP A 18 9.04 9.49 -3.52
C TRP A 18 9.90 10.71 -3.84
N ARG A 19 10.73 11.13 -2.88
CA ARG A 19 11.61 12.27 -3.02
C ARG A 19 12.62 12.06 -4.16
N LEU A 20 13.23 10.89 -4.25
CA LEU A 20 14.19 10.57 -5.30
C LEU A 20 13.53 10.50 -6.68
N LEU A 21 12.35 9.86 -6.79
CA LEU A 21 11.59 9.81 -8.05
C LEU A 21 11.17 11.19 -8.54
N ASN A 22 10.69 12.04 -7.63
CA ASN A 22 10.24 13.39 -7.95
C ASN A 22 11.38 14.42 -7.99
N ARG A 23 12.65 13.96 -7.89
CA ARG A 23 13.86 14.80 -7.89
C ARG A 23 13.83 15.92 -6.85
N VAL A 24 13.16 15.68 -5.73
CA VAL A 24 13.07 16.62 -4.61
C VAL A 24 14.34 16.51 -3.75
N LYS A 25 14.93 17.64 -3.35
CA LYS A 25 16.07 17.64 -2.41
C LYS A 25 15.55 17.55 -0.97
N GLN A 26 16.32 16.94 -0.06
CA GLN A 26 15.92 16.87 1.36
C GLN A 26 15.63 18.24 1.95
N LEU A 27 16.40 19.27 1.58
CA LEU A 27 16.16 20.65 2.01
C LEU A 27 14.78 21.16 1.57
N HIS A 28 14.33 20.81 0.36
CA HIS A 28 13.02 21.21 -0.12
C HIS A 28 11.89 20.42 0.58
N ALA A 29 12.06 19.12 0.78
CA ALA A 29 11.13 18.32 1.58
C ALA A 29 11.01 18.88 3.02
N ALA A 30 12.13 19.29 3.61
CA ALA A 30 12.14 19.91 4.94
C ALA A 30 11.29 21.19 4.98
N GLN A 31 11.38 22.04 3.96
CA GLN A 31 10.53 23.22 3.81
C GLN A 31 9.05 22.84 3.68
N MET A 32 8.71 21.81 2.88
CA MET A 32 7.33 21.35 2.71
C MET A 32 6.69 20.89 4.04
N PHE A 33 7.48 20.27 4.92
CA PHE A 33 7.00 19.76 6.21
C PHE A 33 7.23 20.73 7.38
N GLY A 34 7.84 21.89 7.15
CA GLY A 34 8.14 22.86 8.20
C GLY A 34 9.16 22.37 9.22
N VAL A 35 10.12 21.53 8.80
CA VAL A 35 11.18 20.98 9.65
C VAL A 35 12.56 21.33 9.08
N CYS A 36 13.64 20.98 9.79
CA CYS A 36 15.00 21.11 9.27
C CYS A 36 15.41 19.90 8.42
N GLN A 37 16.41 20.08 7.56
CA GLN A 37 16.91 19.01 6.68
C GLN A 37 17.40 17.78 7.46
N SER A 38 18.01 17.96 8.63
CA SER A 38 18.49 16.85 9.46
C SER A 38 17.35 15.99 10.00
N THR A 39 16.18 16.58 10.30
CA THR A 39 14.97 15.83 10.68
C THR A 39 14.51 14.95 9.53
N VAL A 40 14.42 15.48 8.30
CA VAL A 40 14.07 14.67 7.11
C VAL A 40 15.08 13.55 6.90
N SER A 41 16.37 13.84 7.05
CA SER A 41 17.41 12.81 6.91
C SER A 41 17.25 11.67 7.92
N ARG A 42 16.86 11.96 9.17
CA ARG A 42 16.63 10.93 10.20
C ARG A 42 15.36 10.12 9.93
N TRP A 43 14.31 10.76 9.43
CA TRP A 43 13.12 10.06 8.97
C TRP A 43 13.46 9.09 7.84
N GLU A 44 14.13 9.57 6.80
CA GLU A 44 14.50 8.76 5.63
C GLU A 44 15.41 7.57 5.97
N SER A 45 16.23 7.68 7.01
CA SER A 45 17.09 6.60 7.50
C SER A 45 16.40 5.68 8.52
N GLY A 46 15.17 5.97 8.94
CA GLY A 46 14.48 5.28 10.02
C GLY A 46 15.09 5.50 11.41
N ALA A 47 15.97 6.51 11.56
CA ALA A 47 16.61 6.83 12.84
C ALA A 47 15.68 7.59 13.80
N GLN A 48 14.61 8.17 13.28
CA GLN A 48 13.58 8.88 14.04
C GLN A 48 12.26 8.73 13.30
N ASP A 49 11.16 8.51 14.03
CA ASP A 49 9.82 8.56 13.44
C ASP A 49 9.33 10.01 13.27
N ALA A 50 8.44 10.20 12.30
CA ALA A 50 7.73 11.47 12.15
C ALA A 50 6.67 11.60 13.26
N GLU A 51 6.64 12.75 13.91
CA GLU A 51 5.57 13.13 14.84
C GLU A 51 4.20 13.05 14.14
N PRO A 52 3.09 12.83 14.87
CA PRO A 52 1.79 12.52 14.27
C PRO A 52 1.31 13.52 13.20
N GLU A 53 1.55 14.82 13.41
CA GLU A 53 1.17 15.86 12.45
C GLU A 53 1.97 15.76 11.14
N GLN A 54 3.30 15.64 11.26
CA GLN A 54 4.21 15.49 10.13
C GLN A 54 3.95 14.18 9.40
N ARG A 55 3.70 13.10 10.14
CA ARG A 55 3.30 11.81 9.59
C ARG A 55 2.04 11.96 8.74
N ALA A 56 0.99 12.59 9.24
CA ALA A 56 -0.24 12.80 8.48
C ALA A 56 -0.01 13.59 7.18
N ARG A 57 0.86 14.61 7.20
CA ARG A 57 1.24 15.37 5.99
C ARG A 57 2.02 14.52 4.98
N ILE A 58 2.95 13.70 5.46
CA ILE A 58 3.70 12.77 4.60
C ILE A 58 2.75 11.71 4.02
N GLU A 59 1.83 11.15 4.81
CA GLU A 59 0.85 10.18 4.33
C GLU A 59 -0.08 10.80 3.28
N ALA A 60 -0.49 12.06 3.46
CA ALA A 60 -1.30 12.77 2.47
C ALA A 60 -0.55 12.98 1.14
N LEU A 61 0.77 13.19 1.20
CA LEU A 61 1.64 13.34 0.03
C LEU A 61 1.86 11.99 -0.69
N LEU A 62 2.15 10.95 0.07
CA LEU A 62 2.55 9.64 -0.44
C LEU A 62 1.36 8.73 -0.80
N LYS A 63 0.15 9.10 -0.38
CA LYS A 63 -1.07 8.36 -0.72
C LYS A 63 -1.24 8.30 -2.23
N ALA A 64 -1.14 7.09 -2.76
CA ALA A 64 -1.37 6.80 -4.16
C ALA A 64 -2.77 7.23 -4.61
N LYS A 65 -2.83 7.87 -5.78
CA LYS A 65 -4.06 8.30 -6.45
C LYS A 65 -3.95 8.00 -7.94
N LEU A 66 -4.98 7.37 -8.49
CA LEU A 66 -5.08 7.16 -9.94
C LEU A 66 -5.52 8.48 -10.57
N SER A 67 -4.56 9.25 -11.08
CA SER A 67 -4.80 10.64 -11.52
C SER A 67 -4.38 10.90 -12.97
N SER A 68 -3.46 10.12 -13.52
CA SER A 68 -3.07 10.21 -14.92
C SER A 68 -3.89 9.29 -15.82
N ALA A 69 -3.82 9.52 -17.13
CA ALA A 69 -4.42 8.63 -18.13
C ALA A 69 -3.88 7.18 -18.04
N ALA A 70 -2.59 7.02 -17.72
CA ALA A 70 -1.97 5.71 -17.53
C ALA A 70 -2.50 5.00 -16.29
N ASP A 71 -2.64 5.72 -15.16
CA ASP A 71 -3.18 5.14 -13.93
C ASP A 71 -4.66 4.74 -14.11
N HIS A 72 -5.44 5.56 -14.84
CA HIS A 72 -6.81 5.19 -15.19
C HIS A 72 -6.88 3.99 -16.15
N ALA A 73 -5.91 3.83 -17.06
CA ALA A 73 -5.82 2.64 -17.88
C ALA A 73 -5.53 1.40 -17.04
N LEU A 74 -4.60 1.49 -16.07
CA LEU A 74 -4.35 0.43 -15.10
C LEU A 74 -5.62 0.08 -14.31
N ALA A 75 -6.35 1.08 -13.83
CA ALA A 75 -7.64 0.86 -13.13
C ALA A 75 -8.62 0.08 -14.00
N ARG A 76 -8.79 0.46 -15.27
CA ARG A 76 -9.67 -0.24 -16.20
C ARG A 76 -9.24 -1.69 -16.45
N LEU A 77 -7.94 -1.96 -16.53
CA LEU A 77 -7.42 -3.32 -16.68
C LEU A 77 -7.74 -4.16 -15.44
N VAL A 78 -7.55 -3.61 -14.25
CA VAL A 78 -7.90 -4.28 -12.98
C VAL A 78 -9.39 -4.53 -12.90
N SER A 79 -10.22 -3.52 -13.18
CA SER A 79 -11.68 -3.62 -13.14
C SER A 79 -12.31 -4.42 -14.28
N GLY A 80 -11.54 -4.72 -15.34
CA GLY A 80 -11.94 -5.63 -16.41
C GLY A 80 -11.45 -7.06 -16.22
N SER A 81 -10.62 -7.34 -15.21
CA SER A 81 -10.05 -8.66 -14.99
C SER A 81 -11.12 -9.67 -14.56
N SER A 82 -11.08 -10.87 -15.14
CA SER A 82 -11.90 -11.99 -14.68
C SER A 82 -11.32 -12.68 -13.43
N GLN A 83 -10.04 -12.47 -13.13
CA GLN A 83 -9.35 -13.05 -11.98
C GLN A 83 -9.59 -12.21 -10.71
N PRO A 84 -9.63 -12.82 -9.50
CA PRO A 84 -9.89 -12.11 -8.24
C PRO A 84 -8.70 -11.23 -7.86
N VAL A 85 -8.66 -10.04 -8.44
CA VAL A 85 -7.57 -9.07 -8.29
C VAL A 85 -8.08 -7.72 -7.80
N HIS A 86 -7.24 -7.00 -7.07
CA HIS A 86 -7.48 -5.61 -6.71
C HIS A 86 -6.16 -4.85 -6.58
N LEU A 87 -6.24 -3.52 -6.71
CA LEU A 87 -5.09 -2.62 -6.60
C LEU A 87 -5.22 -1.84 -5.29
N VAL A 88 -4.18 -1.82 -4.46
CA VAL A 88 -4.13 -1.01 -3.25
C VAL A 88 -2.95 -0.05 -3.24
N CYS A 89 -3.09 1.06 -2.51
CA CYS A 89 -1.97 1.92 -2.15
C CYS A 89 -1.03 1.17 -1.19
N ASP A 90 0.26 1.12 -1.53
CA ASP A 90 1.29 0.40 -0.76
C ASP A 90 1.47 0.95 0.66
N LEU A 91 1.28 2.27 0.85
CA LEU A 91 1.43 2.93 2.15
C LEU A 91 0.17 2.84 3.01
N THR A 92 -1.00 3.10 2.42
CA THR A 92 -2.24 3.29 3.20
C THR A 92 -3.18 2.10 3.13
N HIS A 93 -2.85 1.10 2.31
CA HIS A 93 -3.70 -0.06 2.01
C HIS A 93 -5.09 0.31 1.47
N ARG A 94 -5.23 1.56 0.97
CA ARG A 94 -6.49 2.03 0.40
C ARG A 94 -6.75 1.34 -0.92
N LEU A 95 -7.97 0.84 -1.09
CA LEU A 95 -8.40 0.26 -2.35
C LEU A 95 -8.45 1.33 -3.45
N LEU A 96 -7.80 1.05 -4.58
CA LEU A 96 -7.72 1.97 -5.73
C LEU A 96 -8.54 1.48 -6.92
N ALA A 97 -8.58 0.17 -7.14
CA ALA A 97 -9.38 -0.49 -8.17
C ALA A 97 -9.65 -1.95 -7.75
N CYS A 98 -10.74 -2.53 -8.23
CA CYS A 98 -11.11 -3.91 -7.92
C CYS A 98 -11.71 -4.56 -9.15
N SER A 99 -11.47 -5.86 -9.31
CA SER A 99 -12.13 -6.71 -10.32
C SER A 99 -13.52 -7.15 -9.87
N PRO A 100 -14.43 -7.48 -10.80
CA PRO A 100 -15.76 -7.99 -10.46
C PRO A 100 -15.72 -9.31 -9.69
N SER A 101 -14.77 -10.20 -9.98
CA SER A 101 -14.64 -11.48 -9.26
C SER A 101 -14.16 -11.28 -7.83
N ARG A 102 -13.25 -10.33 -7.59
CA ARG A 102 -12.89 -9.94 -6.21
C ARG A 102 -14.04 -9.24 -5.50
N GLU A 103 -14.75 -8.34 -6.16
CA GLU A 103 -15.90 -7.63 -5.59
C GLU A 103 -16.99 -8.62 -5.14
N ALA A 104 -17.23 -9.68 -5.90
CA ALA A 104 -18.21 -10.71 -5.56
C ALA A 104 -17.87 -11.48 -4.25
N GLU A 105 -16.62 -11.42 -3.78
CA GLU A 105 -16.22 -11.98 -2.48
C GLU A 105 -16.61 -11.07 -1.31
N PHE A 106 -16.81 -9.77 -1.55
CA PHE A 106 -17.14 -8.79 -0.51
C PHE A 106 -18.64 -8.77 -0.23
N SER A 107 -19.00 -8.53 1.03
CA SER A 107 -20.41 -8.40 1.42
C SER A 107 -20.91 -6.95 1.40
N VAL A 108 -20.07 -6.02 0.94
CA VAL A 108 -20.38 -4.60 0.81
C VAL A 108 -20.10 -4.11 -0.61
N PRO A 109 -20.87 -3.14 -1.13
CA PRO A 109 -20.61 -2.57 -2.45
C PRO A 109 -19.19 -2.03 -2.57
N ILE A 110 -18.55 -2.24 -3.73
CA ILE A 110 -17.18 -1.75 -3.91
C ILE A 110 -17.08 -0.22 -3.82
N SER A 111 -18.15 0.50 -4.15
CA SER A 111 -18.26 1.96 -4.01
C SER A 111 -17.97 2.42 -2.58
N ASP A 112 -18.29 1.60 -1.59
CA ASP A 112 -18.14 1.92 -0.17
C ASP A 112 -16.72 1.61 0.32
N LEU A 113 -15.97 0.79 -0.43
CA LEU A 113 -14.59 0.41 -0.13
C LEU A 113 -13.55 1.21 -0.94
N LEU A 114 -13.92 1.79 -2.09
CA LEU A 114 -13.00 2.58 -2.90
C LEU A 114 -12.42 3.75 -2.09
N GLY A 115 -11.10 3.82 -2.01
CA GLY A 115 -10.36 4.80 -1.22
C GLY A 115 -10.33 4.54 0.28
N VAL A 116 -10.98 3.46 0.77
CA VAL A 116 -10.95 3.00 2.17
C VAL A 116 -9.79 2.03 2.37
N SER A 117 -9.14 2.11 3.53
CA SER A 117 -8.05 1.19 3.89
C SER A 117 -8.60 -0.20 4.17
N LEU A 118 -8.04 -1.21 3.51
CA LEU A 118 -8.38 -2.62 3.77
C LEU A 118 -7.56 -3.23 4.90
N TRP A 119 -6.60 -2.48 5.47
CA TRP A 119 -5.74 -2.95 6.57
C TRP A 119 -6.48 -3.51 7.80
N PRO A 120 -7.64 -2.96 8.23
CA PRO A 120 -8.39 -3.53 9.34
C PRO A 120 -8.87 -4.97 9.12
N PHE A 121 -8.85 -5.46 7.88
CA PHE A 121 -9.24 -6.82 7.51
C PHE A 121 -8.05 -7.76 7.29
N ALA A 122 -6.81 -7.29 7.45
CA ALA A 122 -5.61 -8.10 7.22
C ALA A 122 -5.57 -9.33 8.14
N THR A 123 -5.12 -10.47 7.61
CA THR A 123 -4.77 -11.64 8.43
C THR A 123 -3.39 -11.46 9.07
N GLU A 124 -3.04 -12.30 10.04
CA GLU A 124 -1.71 -12.29 10.65
C GLU A 124 -0.59 -12.54 9.64
N GLU A 125 -0.84 -13.41 8.64
CA GLU A 125 0.12 -13.70 7.57
C GLU A 125 0.34 -12.46 6.69
N ILE A 126 -0.75 -11.76 6.33
CA ILE A 126 -0.65 -10.50 5.57
C ILE A 126 0.16 -9.49 6.36
N ALA A 127 -0.12 -9.32 7.64
CA ALA A 127 0.60 -8.37 8.47
C ALA A 127 2.07 -8.74 8.67
N SER A 128 2.37 -10.04 8.82
CA SER A 128 3.73 -10.55 8.90
C SER A 128 4.51 -10.28 7.61
N GLN A 129 3.88 -10.49 6.44
CA GLN A 129 4.51 -10.14 5.16
C GLN A 129 4.73 -8.63 5.02
N GLU A 130 3.76 -7.81 5.42
CA GLU A 130 3.90 -6.35 5.39
C GLU A 130 5.13 -5.88 6.17
N GLN A 131 5.32 -6.40 7.39
CA GLN A 131 6.47 -6.06 8.23
C GLN A 131 7.81 -6.42 7.59
N ARG A 132 7.84 -7.46 6.73
CA ARG A 132 9.05 -7.91 6.06
C ARG A 132 9.43 -7.06 4.85
N LEU A 133 8.50 -6.32 4.26
CA LEU A 133 8.71 -5.59 3.00
C LEU A 133 9.88 -4.60 3.08
N ALA A 134 9.99 -3.85 4.18
CA ALA A 134 11.10 -2.93 4.38
C ALA A 134 12.45 -3.67 4.42
N GLY A 135 12.51 -4.80 5.14
CA GLY A 135 13.75 -5.59 5.30
C GLY A 135 14.25 -6.24 4.01
N ILE A 136 13.37 -6.50 3.04
CA ILE A 136 13.74 -7.06 1.73
C ILE A 136 13.95 -5.99 0.66
N GLY A 137 13.83 -4.70 1.01
CA GLY A 137 14.00 -3.59 0.05
C GLY A 137 12.85 -3.45 -0.95
N TRP A 138 11.62 -3.78 -0.54
CA TRP A 138 10.42 -3.66 -1.39
C TRP A 138 10.19 -2.22 -1.88
N HIS A 139 10.33 -1.23 -1.00
CA HIS A 139 10.08 0.17 -1.36
C HIS A 139 11.25 0.81 -2.14
N ASP A 140 12.45 0.24 -2.05
CA ASP A 140 13.65 0.73 -2.76
C ASP A 140 13.85 0.07 -4.13
N ASN A 141 12.87 -0.69 -4.62
CA ASN A 141 12.95 -1.45 -5.87
C ASN A 141 14.11 -2.46 -5.92
N GLN A 142 14.54 -2.96 -4.74
CA GLN A 142 15.63 -3.94 -4.61
C GLN A 142 15.08 -5.37 -4.50
N ALA A 143 13.87 -5.53 -3.95
CA ALA A 143 13.17 -6.81 -3.93
C ALA A 143 12.65 -7.20 -5.33
N SER A 144 12.42 -8.51 -5.50
CA SER A 144 11.57 -9.05 -6.58
C SER A 144 10.30 -8.20 -6.73
N PRO A 145 9.89 -7.86 -7.96
CA PRO A 145 8.68 -7.08 -8.19
C PRO A 145 7.41 -7.83 -7.79
N ALA A 146 7.49 -9.16 -7.61
CA ALA A 146 6.39 -10.00 -7.17
C ALA A 146 6.78 -10.86 -5.96
N LEU A 147 5.86 -11.01 -5.00
CA LEU A 147 5.98 -11.86 -3.82
C LEU A 147 4.76 -12.77 -3.73
N GLU A 148 4.98 -14.05 -3.47
CA GLU A 148 3.93 -15.04 -3.28
C GLU A 148 3.99 -15.61 -1.86
N PHE A 149 2.83 -15.76 -1.25
CA PHE A 149 2.69 -16.31 0.10
C PHE A 149 1.25 -16.76 0.36
N THR A 150 1.07 -17.59 1.38
CA THR A 150 -0.25 -18.05 1.81
C THR A 150 -0.87 -17.06 2.79
N THR A 151 -2.14 -16.70 2.57
CA THR A 151 -2.98 -15.94 3.52
C THR A 151 -3.76 -16.88 4.41
N GLY A 152 -4.03 -16.49 5.65
CA GLY A 152 -4.99 -17.17 6.54
C GLY A 152 -6.44 -16.74 6.29
N THR A 153 -7.30 -16.95 7.29
CA THR A 153 -8.71 -16.54 7.27
C THR A 153 -8.95 -15.48 8.34
N ASN A 154 -9.65 -14.38 8.01
CA ASN A 154 -9.87 -13.26 8.95
C ASN A 154 -11.23 -13.27 9.68
N GLY A 155 -12.17 -14.13 9.27
CA GLY A 155 -13.53 -14.21 9.85
C GLY A 155 -14.39 -12.94 9.68
N SER A 156 -13.95 -11.97 8.86
CA SER A 156 -14.68 -10.74 8.59
C SER A 156 -15.90 -11.02 7.72
N SER A 157 -17.06 -10.49 8.11
CA SER A 157 -18.26 -10.56 7.28
C SER A 157 -18.30 -9.50 6.18
N LEU A 158 -17.50 -8.43 6.27
CA LEU A 158 -17.53 -7.32 5.31
C LEU A 158 -16.58 -7.55 4.14
N VAL A 159 -15.33 -7.86 4.47
CA VAL A 159 -14.23 -8.12 3.53
C VAL A 159 -13.58 -9.44 3.98
N PRO A 160 -14.20 -10.58 3.62
CA PRO A 160 -13.68 -11.88 4.01
C PRO A 160 -12.35 -12.13 3.29
N ILE A 161 -11.38 -12.64 4.04
CA ILE A 161 -10.15 -13.22 3.48
C ILE A 161 -10.22 -14.71 3.80
N GLN A 162 -10.09 -15.53 2.77
CA GLN A 162 -10.01 -16.98 2.88
C GLN A 162 -8.56 -17.44 2.79
N HIS A 163 -8.31 -18.63 3.33
CA HIS A 163 -7.03 -19.30 3.17
C HIS A 163 -6.72 -19.53 1.68
N SER A 164 -5.64 -18.93 1.18
CA SER A 164 -5.35 -18.87 -0.26
C SER A 164 -3.87 -18.61 -0.55
N LEU A 165 -3.40 -19.01 -1.74
CA LEU A 165 -2.15 -18.53 -2.30
C LEU A 165 -2.37 -17.13 -2.88
N CYS A 166 -1.64 -16.16 -2.37
CA CYS A 166 -1.72 -14.75 -2.77
C CYS A 166 -0.43 -14.32 -3.48
N ARG A 167 -0.56 -13.42 -4.46
CA ARG A 167 0.58 -12.69 -5.03
C ARG A 167 0.41 -11.19 -4.83
N TRP A 168 1.48 -10.54 -4.40
CA TRP A 168 1.63 -9.09 -4.45
C TRP A 168 2.61 -8.70 -5.54
N THR A 169 2.17 -7.86 -6.48
CA THR A 169 3.02 -7.30 -7.53
C THR A 169 3.11 -5.79 -7.37
N ARG A 170 4.34 -5.25 -7.27
CA ARG A 170 4.60 -3.81 -7.09
C ARG A 170 4.33 -3.03 -8.37
N PHE A 171 3.71 -1.86 -8.23
CA PHE A 171 3.52 -0.86 -9.28
C PHE A 171 3.97 0.53 -8.80
N THR A 172 4.59 1.29 -9.69
CA THR A 172 4.83 2.73 -9.49
C THR A 172 3.84 3.48 -10.38
N LEU A 173 3.02 4.32 -9.77
CA LEU A 173 2.08 5.18 -10.49
C LEU A 173 2.81 6.38 -11.12
N SER A 174 2.09 7.10 -11.99
CA SER A 174 2.69 8.18 -12.78
C SER A 174 3.21 9.36 -11.95
N ASP A 175 2.69 9.56 -10.74
CA ASP A 175 3.16 10.55 -9.76
C ASP A 175 4.31 10.05 -8.86
N GLY A 176 4.80 8.84 -9.11
CA GLY A 176 5.84 8.18 -8.33
C GLY A 176 5.36 7.56 -7.02
N SER A 177 4.06 7.65 -6.70
CA SER A 177 3.49 6.90 -5.58
C SER A 177 3.47 5.40 -5.87
N THR A 178 3.50 4.59 -4.82
CA THR A 178 3.54 3.13 -4.94
C THR A 178 2.17 2.52 -4.69
N ALA A 179 1.82 1.58 -5.55
CA ALA A 179 0.66 0.72 -5.42
C ALA A 179 1.11 -0.75 -5.54
N ARG A 180 0.26 -1.67 -5.13
CA ARG A 180 0.47 -3.09 -5.41
C ARG A 180 -0.81 -3.74 -5.89
N LEU A 181 -0.66 -4.62 -6.87
CA LEU A 181 -1.70 -5.53 -7.31
C LEU A 181 -1.70 -6.74 -6.37
N VAL A 182 -2.88 -7.07 -5.87
CA VAL A 182 -3.12 -8.22 -5.00
C VAL A 182 -3.96 -9.22 -5.76
N GLU A 183 -3.46 -10.44 -5.89
CA GLU A 183 -4.07 -11.51 -6.67
C GLU A 183 -4.29 -12.74 -5.78
N THR A 184 -5.46 -13.37 -5.87
CA THR A 184 -5.62 -14.75 -5.37
C THR A 184 -5.32 -15.71 -6.51
N LEU A 185 -4.27 -16.51 -6.35
CA LEU A 185 -3.82 -17.48 -7.36
C LEU A 185 -4.55 -18.82 -7.25
N ALA A 186 -4.84 -19.26 -6.02
CA ALA A 186 -5.59 -20.47 -5.71
C ALA A 186 -6.15 -20.42 -4.29
N HIS A 187 -7.34 -20.98 -4.07
CA HIS A 187 -7.82 -21.29 -2.72
C HIS A 187 -7.18 -22.59 -2.23
N ILE A 188 -6.84 -22.66 -0.93
CA ILE A 188 -6.15 -23.80 -0.32
C ILE A 188 -7.00 -24.41 0.78
#